data_AF-A0AA51UE13-F1
#
_entry.id   AF-A0AA51UE13-F1
#
_cell.length_a   1.000
_cell.length_b   1.000
_cell.length_c   1.000
_cell.angle_alpha   90.00
_cell.angle_beta   90.00
_cell.angle_gamma   90.00
#
_symmetry.space_group_name_H-M   'P 1'
#
loop_
_entity.id
_entity.type
_entity.pdbx_description
1 polymer ?
#
loop_
_entity_poly.entity_id
_entity_poly.type
_entity_poly.pdbx_seq_one_letter_code
_entity_poly.pdbx_strand_id
1 'polypeptide(L)'
;MAKWTLENLLGIDPQEFEILLSRLFSNMGYRTELTQYSRDRGVDIVIKIENFGLTHTWLVQAKRYSGSVGVKEVREYSSLRYRDRVDGVIIAATSSFTKEAMEEAAEHNLKLIDGNLLVEMLNYYLPDGCTEVVSAGKQTDKASEEIGGGAILKRGEMVLANQIVTIGNEKFTITLTNRNIFLKKESSGFFSKSSDIEERIEIKEILGIHTEPNRVILITGNKNLKMYPISSRRLSELVEIFQNLRPEYLKGEHLDLSSRNGTQLTILTNKRIIVSDISGEIQKEIIHKKIVGVELKGGFLKRDQLVVSDNSNAVTKHYLDVDNPILWKDMIEQCVRTL
;
A
#
# COMPACT_ATOMS: atom_id res chain seq x y z
N MET A 1 1.31 21.92 3.63
CA MET A 1 1.93 21.47 2.37
C MET A 1 1.28 22.19 1.21
N ALA A 2 2.05 22.50 0.16
CA ALA A 2 1.50 23.07 -1.06
C ALA A 2 0.63 22.01 -1.76
N LYS A 3 -0.59 22.36 -2.17
CA LYS A 3 -1.49 21.45 -2.89
C LYS A 3 -1.28 21.60 -4.39
N TRP A 4 -1.49 20.52 -5.13
CA TRP A 4 -1.65 20.61 -6.58
C TRP A 4 -2.86 21.45 -6.92
N THR A 5 -2.71 22.28 -7.95
CA THR A 5 -3.78 23.07 -8.55
C THR A 5 -3.69 22.95 -10.07
N LEU A 6 -4.79 23.24 -10.77
CA LEU A 6 -4.81 23.28 -12.24
C LEU A 6 -3.78 24.26 -12.80
N GLU A 7 -3.59 25.40 -12.13
CA GLU A 7 -2.59 26.41 -12.52
C GLU A 7 -1.18 25.83 -12.47
N ASN A 8 -0.85 25.07 -11.43
CA ASN A 8 0.44 24.39 -11.36
C ASN A 8 0.60 23.38 -12.50
N LEU A 9 -0.42 22.58 -12.81
CA LEU A 9 -0.36 21.59 -13.90
C LEU A 9 -0.19 22.22 -15.28
N LEU A 10 -0.83 23.36 -15.52
CA LEU A 10 -0.69 24.11 -16.77
C LEU A 10 0.71 24.73 -16.92
N GLY A 11 1.39 25.02 -15.81
CA GLY A 11 2.76 25.54 -15.79
C GLY A 11 3.86 24.50 -16.04
N ILE A 12 3.51 23.21 -16.07
CA ILE A 12 4.47 22.11 -16.30
C ILE A 12 4.69 21.91 -17.81
N ASP A 13 5.91 21.56 -18.21
CA ASP A 13 6.22 21.18 -19.58
C ASP A 13 5.42 19.92 -20.00
N PRO A 14 4.95 19.78 -21.26
CA PRO A 14 4.23 18.59 -21.71
C PRO A 14 4.91 17.25 -21.39
N GLN A 15 6.23 17.16 -21.55
CA GLN A 15 6.97 15.92 -21.25
C GLN A 15 7.02 15.65 -19.74
N GLU A 16 7.20 16.70 -18.94
CA GLU A 16 7.16 16.60 -17.48
C GLU A 16 5.74 16.26 -16.97
N PHE A 17 4.70 16.66 -17.69
CA PHE A 17 3.32 16.29 -17.39
C PHE A 17 3.05 14.80 -17.64
N GLU A 18 3.60 14.22 -18.72
CA GLU A 18 3.57 12.78 -18.98
C GLU A 18 4.31 12.00 -17.87
N ILE A 19 5.48 12.50 -17.45
CA ILE A 19 6.26 11.94 -16.35
C ILE A 19 5.45 12.01 -15.03
N LEU A 20 4.80 13.13 -14.75
CA LEU A 20 3.95 13.30 -13.57
C LEU A 20 2.79 12.30 -13.55
N LEU A 21 2.10 12.13 -14.68
CA LEU A 21 1.03 11.15 -14.81
C LEU A 21 1.55 9.72 -14.64
N SER A 22 2.72 9.40 -15.21
CA SER A 22 3.36 8.09 -15.03
C SER A 22 3.70 7.84 -13.54
N ARG A 23 4.19 8.85 -12.83
CA ARG A 23 4.41 8.78 -11.37
C ARG A 23 3.10 8.59 -10.63
N LEU A 24 2.03 9.31 -11.00
CA LEU A 24 0.70 9.16 -10.40
C LEU A 24 0.20 7.72 -10.52
N PHE A 25 0.17 7.16 -11.73
CA PHE A 25 -0.27 5.78 -11.94
C PHE A 25 0.65 4.77 -11.24
N SER A 26 1.96 5.03 -11.18
CA SER A 26 2.87 4.19 -10.42
C SER A 26 2.57 4.21 -8.92
N ASN A 27 2.19 5.36 -8.36
CA ASN A 27 1.77 5.49 -6.95
C ASN A 27 0.41 4.84 -6.68
N MET A 28 -0.44 4.74 -7.70
CA MET A 28 -1.68 3.97 -7.66
C MET A 28 -1.46 2.44 -7.78
N GLY A 29 -0.21 1.98 -7.91
CA GLY A 29 0.14 0.55 -7.94
C GLY A 29 0.25 -0.07 -9.33
N TYR A 30 0.21 0.72 -10.40
CA TYR A 30 0.42 0.23 -11.76
C TYR A 30 1.92 0.18 -12.12
N ARG A 31 2.31 -0.80 -12.93
CA ARG A 31 3.59 -0.74 -13.64
C ARG A 31 3.44 0.20 -14.82
N THR A 32 4.25 1.24 -14.89
CA THR A 32 4.17 2.24 -15.95
C THR A 32 5.37 2.18 -16.89
N GLU A 33 5.15 2.52 -18.16
CA GLU A 33 6.16 2.63 -19.20
C GLU A 33 5.83 3.87 -20.04
N LEU A 34 6.75 4.85 -20.04
CA LEU A 34 6.66 6.03 -20.90
C LEU A 34 7.02 5.64 -22.33
N THR A 35 6.24 6.11 -23.29
CA THR A 35 6.44 5.87 -24.72
C THR A 35 7.34 6.96 -25.33
N GLN A 36 7.94 6.69 -26.49
CA GLN A 36 8.84 7.65 -27.14
C GLN A 36 8.09 8.47 -28.19
N TYR A 37 8.22 9.79 -28.06
CA TYR A 37 7.55 10.82 -28.87
C TYR A 37 7.58 10.61 -30.40
N SER A 38 8.61 9.93 -30.94
CA SER A 38 8.81 9.88 -32.40
C SER A 38 7.88 8.92 -33.17
N ARG A 39 7.19 7.96 -32.52
CA ARG A 39 6.50 6.87 -33.27
C ARG A 39 5.19 6.32 -32.70
N ASP A 40 4.70 6.79 -31.55
CA ASP A 40 3.72 6.01 -30.77
C ASP A 40 2.22 6.27 -31.06
N ARG A 41 1.93 7.06 -32.11
CA ARG A 41 0.56 7.28 -32.65
C ARG A 41 -0.45 7.63 -31.54
N GLY A 42 -0.08 8.56 -30.65
CA GLY A 42 -0.97 9.07 -29.60
C GLY A 42 -1.12 8.14 -28.37
N VAL A 43 -0.02 7.59 -27.87
CA VAL A 43 0.04 6.95 -26.55
C VAL A 43 1.24 7.55 -25.84
N ASP A 44 1.05 8.02 -24.62
CA ASP A 44 2.14 8.64 -23.83
C ASP A 44 2.61 7.72 -22.69
N ILE A 45 1.70 6.90 -22.15
CA ILE A 45 2.01 5.97 -21.06
C ILE A 45 1.30 4.64 -21.29
N VAL A 46 2.02 3.54 -21.10
CA VAL A 46 1.43 2.21 -20.97
C VAL A 46 1.42 1.84 -19.49
N ILE A 47 0.26 1.51 -18.94
CA ILE A 47 0.14 1.06 -17.55
C ILE A 47 -0.35 -0.39 -17.51
N LYS A 48 0.24 -1.19 -16.62
CA LYS A 48 -0.06 -2.62 -16.47
C LYS A 48 -0.33 -2.94 -15.02
N ILE A 49 -1.36 -3.75 -14.80
CA ILE A 49 -1.60 -4.40 -13.51
C ILE A 49 -1.60 -5.91 -13.73
N GLU A 50 -0.79 -6.62 -12.93
CA GLU A 50 -0.63 -8.07 -13.01
C GLU A 50 -1.17 -8.71 -11.74
N ASN A 51 -2.29 -9.41 -11.85
CA ASN A 51 -2.99 -10.03 -10.72
C ASN A 51 -3.37 -11.47 -11.09
N PHE A 52 -2.98 -12.45 -10.28
CA PHE A 52 -3.30 -13.89 -10.49
C PHE A 52 -2.79 -14.46 -11.83
N GLY A 53 -1.71 -13.92 -12.37
CA GLY A 53 -1.21 -14.29 -13.70
C GLY A 53 -2.03 -13.70 -14.87
N LEU A 54 -3.00 -12.83 -14.57
CA LEU A 54 -3.72 -12.03 -15.57
C LEU A 54 -3.07 -10.64 -15.65
N THR A 55 -2.68 -10.25 -16.86
CA THR A 55 -2.17 -8.90 -17.14
C THR A 55 -3.28 -8.09 -17.77
N HIS A 56 -3.61 -6.95 -17.16
CA HIS A 56 -4.45 -5.93 -17.79
C HIS A 56 -3.56 -4.75 -18.20
N THR A 57 -3.56 -4.42 -19.48
CA THR A 57 -2.77 -3.34 -20.06
C THR A 57 -3.69 -2.21 -20.49
N TRP A 58 -3.40 -1.01 -20.01
CA TRP A 58 -4.13 0.19 -20.37
C TRP A 58 -3.18 1.18 -21.04
N LEU A 59 -3.69 1.88 -22.03
CA LEU A 59 -2.99 2.97 -22.69
C LEU A 59 -3.49 4.30 -22.15
N VAL A 60 -2.57 5.21 -21.86
CA VAL A 60 -2.90 6.55 -21.36
C VAL A 60 -2.40 7.58 -22.36
N GLN A 61 -3.29 8.51 -22.71
CA GLN A 61 -2.95 9.75 -23.39
C GLN A 61 -3.06 10.91 -22.40
N ALA A 62 -2.00 11.70 -22.31
CA ALA A 62 -1.93 12.95 -21.58
C ALA A 62 -2.32 14.13 -22.48
N LYS A 63 -3.14 15.05 -21.95
CA LYS A 63 -3.53 16.29 -22.61
C LYS A 63 -3.42 17.49 -21.68
N ARG A 64 -2.34 18.26 -21.80
CA ARG A 64 -2.15 19.51 -21.07
C ARG A 64 -2.80 20.69 -21.81
N TYR A 65 -4.12 20.82 -21.73
CA TYR A 65 -4.90 21.87 -22.39
C TYR A 65 -5.53 22.84 -21.39
N SER A 66 -5.72 24.09 -21.81
CA SER A 66 -6.49 25.11 -21.08
C SER A 66 -7.97 25.13 -21.48
N GLY A 67 -8.30 24.71 -22.71
CA GLY A 67 -9.67 24.59 -23.21
C GLY A 67 -10.22 23.17 -23.10
N SER A 68 -11.55 23.02 -23.12
CA SER A 68 -12.19 21.71 -23.02
C SER A 68 -11.79 20.77 -24.16
N VAL A 69 -11.63 19.48 -23.85
CA VAL A 69 -11.36 18.42 -24.83
C VAL A 69 -12.67 18.03 -25.53
N GLY A 70 -12.65 18.08 -26.86
CA GLY A 70 -13.82 17.80 -27.69
C GLY A 70 -13.94 16.33 -28.11
N VAL A 71 -15.06 16.03 -28.77
CA VAL A 71 -15.40 14.68 -29.27
C VAL A 71 -14.38 14.14 -30.28
N LYS A 72 -13.75 15.02 -31.07
CA LYS A 72 -12.80 14.63 -32.11
C LYS A 72 -11.59 13.92 -31.51
N GLU A 73 -11.03 14.49 -30.44
CA GLU A 73 -9.88 13.94 -29.72
C GLU A 73 -10.25 12.59 -29.10
N VAL A 74 -11.41 12.47 -28.46
CA VAL A 74 -11.87 11.19 -27.88
C VAL A 74 -12.02 10.11 -28.95
N ARG A 75 -12.58 10.45 -30.11
CA ARG A 75 -12.69 9.54 -31.27
C ARG A 75 -11.35 9.07 -31.81
N GLU A 76 -10.37 9.96 -31.87
CA GLU A 76 -9.03 9.60 -32.34
C GLU A 76 -8.41 8.48 -31.47
N TYR A 77 -8.52 8.63 -30.16
CA TYR A 77 -7.93 7.69 -29.20
C TYR A 77 -8.78 6.43 -28.96
N SER A 78 -10.06 6.44 -29.35
CA SER A 78 -10.92 5.25 -29.22
C SER A 78 -10.43 4.07 -30.05
N SER A 79 -9.71 4.36 -31.14
CA SER A 79 -9.09 3.36 -32.02
C SER A 79 -7.96 2.57 -31.33
N LEU A 80 -7.31 3.13 -30.30
CA LEU A 80 -6.19 2.52 -29.59
C LEU A 80 -6.57 1.25 -28.86
N ARG A 81 -7.84 1.11 -28.49
CA ARG A 81 -8.36 -0.08 -27.80
C ARG A 81 -8.29 -1.35 -28.64
N TYR A 82 -8.20 -1.20 -29.97
CA TYR A 82 -8.11 -2.33 -30.90
C TYR A 82 -6.68 -2.82 -31.13
N ARG A 83 -5.68 -2.23 -30.46
CA ARG A 83 -4.32 -2.74 -30.49
C ARG A 83 -4.23 -4.06 -29.71
N ASP A 84 -3.32 -4.93 -30.14
CA ASP A 84 -3.10 -6.21 -29.48
C ASP A 84 -2.75 -6.03 -28.00
N ARG A 85 -3.42 -6.83 -27.14
CA ARG A 85 -3.19 -6.89 -25.69
C ARG A 85 -3.43 -5.56 -24.96
N VAL A 86 -4.43 -4.79 -25.41
CA VAL A 86 -4.92 -3.58 -24.73
C VAL A 86 -6.33 -3.84 -24.21
N ASP A 87 -6.54 -3.59 -22.92
CA ASP A 87 -7.81 -3.81 -22.23
C ASP A 87 -8.61 -2.51 -22.05
N GLY A 88 -7.95 -1.36 -22.16
CA GLY A 88 -8.61 -0.06 -22.06
C GLY A 88 -7.73 1.13 -22.41
N VAL A 89 -8.37 2.28 -22.55
CA VAL A 89 -7.73 3.56 -22.87
C VAL A 89 -8.19 4.62 -21.88
N ILE A 90 -7.24 5.38 -21.34
CA ILE A 90 -7.46 6.53 -20.47
C ILE A 90 -7.03 7.79 -21.20
N ILE A 91 -7.86 8.83 -21.15
CA ILE A 91 -7.47 10.18 -21.54
C ILE A 91 -7.44 11.03 -20.27
N ALA A 92 -6.25 11.49 -19.90
CA ALA A 92 -6.04 12.36 -18.75
C ALA A 92 -5.77 13.79 -19.22
N ALA A 93 -6.57 14.75 -18.78
CA ALA A 93 -6.49 16.14 -19.21
C ALA A 93 -6.39 17.12 -18.04
N THR A 94 -5.72 18.26 -18.25
CA THR A 94 -5.73 19.40 -17.30
C THR A 94 -6.98 20.28 -17.44
N SER A 95 -7.93 19.90 -18.30
CA SER A 95 -9.16 20.62 -18.61
C SER A 95 -10.38 19.71 -18.42
N SER A 96 -11.57 20.27 -18.62
CA SER A 96 -12.82 19.48 -18.71
C SER A 96 -12.99 18.83 -20.08
N PHE A 97 -13.94 17.90 -20.18
CA PHE A 97 -14.41 17.31 -21.43
C PHE A 97 -15.77 17.88 -21.80
N THR A 98 -16.07 18.05 -23.09
CA THR A 98 -17.43 18.45 -23.51
C THR A 98 -18.43 17.32 -23.27
N LYS A 99 -19.72 17.63 -23.27
CA LYS A 99 -20.78 16.63 -23.08
C LYS A 99 -20.70 15.53 -24.14
N GLU A 100 -20.47 15.92 -25.38
CA GLU A 100 -20.32 15.02 -26.52
C GLU A 100 -19.07 14.14 -26.37
N ALA A 101 -17.98 14.68 -25.84
CA ALA A 101 -16.76 13.92 -25.56
C ALA A 101 -16.96 12.86 -24.46
N MET A 102 -17.73 13.18 -23.42
CA MET A 102 -18.09 12.23 -22.36
C MET A 102 -19.03 11.11 -22.86
N GLU A 103 -20.02 11.46 -23.69
CA GLU A 103 -20.93 10.50 -24.33
C GLU A 103 -20.15 9.53 -25.23
N GLU A 104 -19.25 10.05 -26.06
CA GLU A 104 -18.40 9.24 -26.95
C GLU A 104 -17.45 8.31 -26.17
N ALA A 105 -16.87 8.80 -25.07
CA ALA A 105 -16.01 7.99 -24.23
C ALA A 105 -16.79 6.82 -23.59
N ALA A 106 -18.03 7.06 -23.15
CA ALA A 106 -18.89 6.02 -22.61
C ALA A 106 -19.25 4.97 -23.67
N GLU A 107 -19.58 5.40 -24.90
CA GLU A 107 -19.90 4.49 -26.02
C GLU A 107 -18.71 3.60 -26.42
N HIS A 108 -17.50 4.11 -26.30
CA HIS A 108 -16.28 3.39 -26.67
C HIS A 108 -15.49 2.80 -25.50
N ASN A 109 -16.05 2.86 -24.27
CA ASN A 109 -15.44 2.40 -23.03
C ASN A 109 -14.05 2.99 -22.74
N LEU A 110 -13.87 4.28 -23.04
CA LEU A 110 -12.71 5.05 -22.63
C LEU A 110 -12.94 5.59 -21.22
N LYS A 111 -11.86 5.73 -20.45
CA LYS A 111 -11.89 6.40 -19.15
C LYS A 111 -11.36 7.81 -19.30
N LEU A 112 -12.08 8.77 -18.73
CA LEU A 112 -11.70 10.17 -18.76
C LEU A 112 -11.27 10.58 -17.36
N ILE A 113 -10.11 11.22 -17.26
CA ILE A 113 -9.64 11.88 -16.04
C ILE A 113 -9.57 13.36 -16.36
N ASP A 114 -10.56 14.13 -15.89
CA ASP A 114 -10.57 15.58 -16.05
C ASP A 114 -9.62 16.26 -15.06
N GLY A 115 -9.40 17.57 -15.27
CA GLY A 115 -8.44 18.31 -14.47
C GLY A 115 -8.76 18.34 -12.96
N ASN A 116 -10.03 18.36 -12.57
CA ASN A 116 -10.40 18.40 -11.16
C ASN A 116 -10.12 17.04 -10.51
N LEU A 117 -10.56 15.96 -11.15
CA LEU A 117 -10.27 14.61 -10.70
C LEU A 117 -8.75 14.34 -10.67
N LEU A 118 -8.02 14.82 -11.68
CA LEU A 118 -6.57 14.70 -11.72
C LEU A 118 -5.90 15.40 -10.53
N VAL A 119 -6.34 16.60 -10.18
CA VAL A 119 -5.83 17.35 -9.02
C VAL A 119 -6.15 16.62 -7.71
N GLU A 120 -7.35 16.05 -7.57
CA GLU A 120 -7.72 15.23 -6.41
C GLU A 120 -6.82 14.00 -6.29
N MET A 121 -6.64 13.27 -7.39
CA MET A 121 -5.75 12.11 -7.46
C MET A 121 -4.30 12.49 -7.11
N LEU A 122 -3.78 13.59 -7.65
CA LEU A 122 -2.42 14.06 -7.36
C LEU A 122 -2.26 14.50 -5.90
N ASN A 123 -3.24 15.18 -5.33
CA ASN A 123 -3.19 15.55 -3.92
C ASN A 123 -3.29 14.33 -2.98
N TYR A 124 -3.93 13.25 -3.42
CA TYR A 124 -4.04 12.02 -2.66
C TYR A 124 -2.79 11.14 -2.78
N TYR A 125 -2.33 10.87 -4.00
CA TYR A 125 -1.23 9.94 -4.27
C TYR A 125 0.15 10.61 -4.33
N LEU A 126 0.22 11.93 -4.49
CA LEU A 126 1.46 12.71 -4.63
C LEU A 126 1.42 14.05 -3.87
N PRO A 127 0.98 14.13 -2.60
CA PRO A 127 0.76 15.40 -1.89
C PRO A 127 2.00 16.31 -1.80
N ASP A 128 3.20 15.74 -1.76
CA ASP A 128 4.47 16.49 -1.65
C ASP A 128 5.14 16.78 -3.01
N GLY A 129 4.64 16.19 -4.09
CA GLY A 129 5.23 16.33 -5.43
C GLY A 129 5.08 17.75 -6.01
N CYS A 130 4.17 18.57 -5.47
CA CYS A 130 3.98 19.96 -5.90
C CYS A 130 5.24 20.80 -5.67
N THR A 131 5.96 20.57 -4.57
CA THR A 131 7.22 21.27 -4.25
C THR A 131 8.41 20.81 -5.10
N GLU A 132 8.43 19.55 -5.53
CA GLU A 132 9.51 18.98 -6.35
C GLU A 132 9.42 19.45 -7.81
N VAL A 133 8.22 19.54 -8.39
CA VAL A 133 8.06 19.93 -9.80
C VAL A 133 8.29 21.43 -10.00
N VAL A 134 7.94 22.28 -9.02
CA VAL A 134 8.20 23.74 -9.07
C VAL A 134 9.71 24.06 -9.01
N SER A 135 10.52 23.15 -8.47
CA SER A 135 11.97 23.32 -8.33
C SER A 135 12.79 22.67 -9.46
N ALA A 136 12.17 21.83 -10.30
CA ALA A 136 12.85 20.96 -11.27
C ALA A 136 13.03 21.54 -12.70
N GLY A 137 12.97 22.86 -12.90
CA GLY A 137 13.21 23.51 -14.20
C GLY A 137 14.62 23.35 -14.81
N LYS A 138 15.45 22.39 -14.34
CA LYS A 138 16.74 22.02 -14.94
C LYS A 138 16.97 20.52 -14.80
N GLN A 139 16.99 19.83 -15.95
CA GLN A 139 17.32 18.41 -16.11
C GLN A 139 18.63 18.00 -15.40
N THR A 140 18.69 16.75 -14.95
CA THR A 140 19.58 15.72 -15.55
C THR A 140 19.31 14.35 -14.95
N ASP A 141 19.40 13.33 -15.81
CA ASP A 141 19.39 11.90 -15.48
C ASP A 141 20.29 11.58 -14.27
N LYS A 142 19.73 10.91 -13.25
CA LYS A 142 20.54 10.31 -12.18
C LYS A 142 20.21 8.85 -11.94
N ALA A 143 21.26 8.05 -12.03
CA ALA A 143 21.35 6.67 -11.57
C ALA A 143 21.09 6.57 -10.06
N SER A 144 20.54 5.43 -9.64
CA SER A 144 20.44 4.89 -8.27
C SER A 144 20.93 5.84 -7.16
N GLU A 145 19.99 6.56 -6.54
CA GLU A 145 20.28 7.43 -5.39
C GLU A 145 20.38 6.62 -4.10
N GLU A 146 21.52 6.75 -3.41
CA GLU A 146 21.62 6.44 -1.99
C GLU A 146 20.87 7.51 -1.20
N ILE A 147 19.86 7.09 -0.44
CA ILE A 147 19.16 8.01 0.46
C ILE A 147 19.86 8.02 1.83
N GLY A 148 19.85 9.18 2.50
CA GLY A 148 20.32 9.38 3.87
C GLY A 148 19.79 8.29 4.80
N GLY A 149 20.64 7.29 5.04
CA GLY A 149 20.21 5.98 5.53
C GLY A 149 21.04 4.83 4.95
N GLY A 150 21.76 5.01 3.83
CA GLY A 150 22.64 3.98 3.26
C GLY A 150 21.89 2.82 2.58
N ALA A 151 20.59 2.98 2.31
CA ALA A 151 19.82 2.04 1.51
C ALA A 151 19.86 2.44 0.03
N ILE A 152 20.31 1.51 -0.80
CA ILE A 152 20.28 1.64 -2.26
C ILE A 152 18.88 1.26 -2.74
N LEU A 153 18.12 2.24 -3.22
CA LEU A 153 16.79 1.99 -3.75
C LEU A 153 16.86 1.31 -5.11
N LYS A 154 16.01 0.30 -5.32
CA LYS A 154 15.83 -0.29 -6.65
C LYS A 154 15.02 0.66 -7.54
N ARG A 155 15.17 0.55 -8.86
CA ARG A 155 14.37 1.34 -9.82
C ARG A 155 12.86 1.19 -9.53
N GLY A 156 12.17 2.32 -9.37
CA GLY A 156 10.75 2.39 -9.03
C GLY A 156 10.40 2.14 -7.56
N GLU A 157 11.39 2.07 -6.68
CA GLU A 157 11.20 2.07 -5.23
C GLU A 157 11.22 3.52 -4.71
N MET A 158 10.18 3.93 -3.98
CA MET A 158 10.00 5.32 -3.49
C MET A 158 9.86 5.31 -1.97
N VAL A 159 10.50 6.27 -1.29
CA VAL A 159 10.36 6.44 0.16
C VAL A 159 9.01 7.08 0.48
N LEU A 160 8.25 6.41 1.34
CA LEU A 160 6.98 6.88 1.89
C LEU A 160 7.18 7.58 3.23
N ALA A 161 8.16 7.13 4.02
CA ALA A 161 8.55 7.79 5.25
C ALA A 161 9.99 7.46 5.64
N ASN A 162 10.64 8.41 6.30
CA ASN A 162 11.93 8.24 6.93
C ASN A 162 11.88 8.90 8.31
N GLN A 163 11.96 8.10 9.38
CA GLN A 163 11.79 8.59 10.75
C GLN A 163 12.74 7.88 11.72
N ILE A 164 13.12 8.57 12.79
CA ILE A 164 13.81 7.94 13.92
C ILE A 164 12.74 7.36 14.85
N VAL A 165 12.86 6.06 15.12
CA VAL A 165 11.99 5.29 15.99
C VAL A 165 12.81 4.59 17.07
N THR A 166 12.14 4.12 18.11
CA THR A 166 12.73 3.27 19.14
C THR A 166 12.14 1.87 19.02
N ILE A 167 13.00 0.86 18.96
CA ILE A 167 12.61 -0.55 19.02
C ILE A 167 13.36 -1.16 20.21
N GLY A 168 12.61 -1.65 21.21
CA GLY A 168 13.20 -2.04 22.50
C GLY A 168 13.86 -0.84 23.19
N ASN A 169 15.18 -0.93 23.43
CA ASN A 169 15.98 0.14 24.05
C ASN A 169 16.87 0.88 23.05
N GLU A 170 16.73 0.58 21.76
CA GLU A 170 17.64 1.04 20.72
C GLU A 170 16.91 1.94 19.72
N LYS A 171 17.65 2.91 19.17
CA LYS A 171 17.12 3.83 18.17
C LYS A 171 17.42 3.30 16.79
N PHE A 172 16.43 3.37 15.92
CA PHE A 172 16.53 2.99 14.53
C PHE A 172 16.04 4.14 13.65
N THR A 173 16.68 4.33 12.52
CA THR A 173 16.05 4.99 11.38
C THR A 173 15.21 3.95 10.64
N ILE A 174 13.90 4.15 10.62
CA ILE A 174 12.97 3.37 9.80
C ILE A 174 12.75 4.10 8.47
N THR A 175 13.09 3.45 7.37
CA THR A 175 12.79 3.93 6.01
C THR A 175 11.73 3.03 5.40
N LEU A 176 10.52 3.56 5.25
CA LEU A 176 9.40 2.92 4.59
C LEU A 176 9.42 3.28 3.13
N THR A 177 9.36 2.29 2.25
CA THR A 177 9.18 2.49 0.81
C THR A 177 7.87 1.84 0.35
N ASN A 178 7.54 1.99 -0.93
CA ASN A 178 6.44 1.26 -1.57
C ASN A 178 6.76 -0.23 -1.83
N ARG A 179 7.93 -0.74 -1.42
CA ARG A 179 8.30 -2.16 -1.57
C ARG A 179 8.88 -2.81 -0.32
N ASN A 180 9.61 -2.05 0.48
CA ASN A 180 10.38 -2.55 1.60
C ASN A 180 10.30 -1.60 2.80
N ILE A 181 10.58 -2.14 3.97
CA ILE A 181 10.91 -1.39 5.17
C ILE A 181 12.36 -1.70 5.48
N PHE A 182 13.16 -0.65 5.67
CA PHE A 182 14.54 -0.77 6.12
C PHE A 182 14.64 -0.27 7.56
N LEU A 183 15.20 -1.10 8.43
CA LEU A 183 15.54 -0.74 9.79
C LEU A 183 17.06 -0.62 9.89
N LYS A 184 17.51 0.59 10.21
CA LYS A 184 18.92 0.89 10.38
C LYS A 184 19.17 1.37 11.80
N LYS A 185 20.05 0.69 12.52
CA LYS A 185 20.38 1.06 13.88
C LYS A 185 21.23 2.32 13.93
N GLU A 186 20.85 3.23 14.82
CA GLU A 186 21.61 4.44 15.08
C GLU A 186 22.80 4.09 15.98
N SER A 187 24.01 4.38 15.49
CA SER A 187 25.24 4.18 16.27
C SER A 187 25.33 5.20 17.40
N SER A 188 25.46 4.75 18.64
CA SER A 188 25.51 5.60 19.84
C SER A 188 26.94 5.94 20.32
N GLY A 189 27.98 5.77 19.49
CA GLY A 189 29.38 5.97 19.90
C GLY A 189 30.25 6.73 18.91
N PHE A 190 31.21 7.52 19.43
CA PHE A 190 32.18 8.37 18.71
C PHE A 190 33.13 7.63 17.74
N PHE A 191 33.07 6.30 17.66
CA PHE A 191 33.95 5.47 16.81
C PHE A 191 33.25 4.32 16.05
N SER A 192 31.92 4.25 16.01
CA SER A 192 31.23 3.21 15.23
C SER A 192 31.06 3.65 13.77
N LYS A 193 31.75 2.96 12.85
CA LYS A 193 31.81 3.28 11.43
C LYS A 193 31.03 2.30 10.53
N SER A 194 30.11 1.51 11.07
CA SER A 194 29.21 0.66 10.27
C SER A 194 27.76 0.95 10.64
N SER A 195 27.11 1.75 9.83
CA SER A 195 25.69 2.01 9.91
C SER A 195 24.98 1.09 8.91
N ASP A 196 25.12 -0.21 9.10
CA ASP A 196 24.58 -1.21 8.19
C ASP A 196 23.06 -1.32 8.38
N ILE A 197 22.35 -1.65 7.29
CA ILE A 197 20.94 -2.01 7.36
C ILE A 197 20.86 -3.28 8.19
N GLU A 198 20.23 -3.20 9.36
CA GLU A 198 20.10 -4.35 10.24
C GLU A 198 18.99 -5.27 9.75
N GLU A 199 17.92 -4.70 9.21
CA GLU A 199 16.83 -5.49 8.68
C GLU A 199 16.15 -4.87 7.46
N ARG A 200 15.76 -5.75 6.53
CA ARG A 200 14.95 -5.44 5.37
C ARG A 200 13.73 -6.34 5.39
N ILE A 201 12.55 -5.73 5.41
CA ILE A 201 11.25 -6.41 5.41
C ILE A 201 10.56 -6.08 4.10
N GLU A 202 10.16 -7.07 3.32
CA GLU A 202 9.34 -6.81 2.12
C GLU A 202 7.89 -6.53 2.55
N ILE A 203 7.20 -5.59 1.90
CA ILE A 203 5.80 -5.26 2.26
C ILE A 203 4.88 -6.48 2.18
N LYS A 204 5.13 -7.38 1.22
CA LYS A 204 4.38 -8.63 1.06
C LYS A 204 4.49 -9.59 2.27
N GLU A 205 5.47 -9.38 3.14
CA GLU A 205 5.70 -10.17 4.36
C GLU A 205 5.01 -9.57 5.59
N ILE A 206 4.44 -8.36 5.47
CA ILE A 206 3.69 -7.73 6.54
C ILE A 206 2.34 -8.44 6.67
N LEU A 207 2.05 -8.95 7.86
CA LEU A 207 0.70 -9.41 8.19
C LEU A 207 -0.17 -8.23 8.58
N GLY A 208 0.36 -7.29 9.37
CA GLY A 208 -0.35 -6.08 9.75
C GLY A 208 0.29 -5.43 10.97
N ILE A 209 -0.48 -4.59 11.64
CA ILE A 209 -0.03 -3.88 12.83
C ILE A 209 -0.99 -4.07 14.01
N HIS A 210 -0.44 -4.25 15.20
CA HIS A 210 -1.19 -4.09 16.45
C HIS A 210 -0.87 -2.71 17.04
N THR A 211 -1.91 -1.93 17.36
CA THR A 211 -1.73 -0.55 17.86
C THR A 211 -1.97 -0.49 19.36
N GLU A 212 -1.02 0.12 20.08
CA GLU A 212 -1.13 0.49 21.48
C GLU A 212 -1.05 2.02 21.62
N PRO A 213 -1.45 2.63 22.76
CA PRO A 213 -1.46 4.09 22.91
C PRO A 213 -0.14 4.80 22.59
N ASN A 214 1.01 4.15 22.86
CA ASN A 214 2.34 4.76 22.74
C ASN A 214 3.31 3.99 21.81
N ARG A 215 2.82 2.97 21.12
CA ARG A 215 3.61 2.18 20.16
C ARG A 215 2.74 1.42 19.19
N VAL A 216 3.36 0.97 18.11
CA VAL A 216 2.79 0.02 17.16
C VAL A 216 3.66 -1.22 17.13
N ILE A 217 3.07 -2.40 17.08
CA ILE A 217 3.79 -3.65 16.87
C ILE A 217 3.57 -4.04 15.41
N LEU A 218 4.61 -3.89 14.59
CA LEU A 218 4.60 -4.39 13.22
C LEU A 218 4.78 -5.91 13.25
N ILE A 219 3.84 -6.64 12.65
CA ILE A 219 3.81 -8.10 12.63
C ILE A 219 4.12 -8.57 11.21
N THR A 220 5.14 -9.41 11.08
CA THR A 220 5.63 -9.88 9.78
C THR A 220 5.91 -11.38 9.80
N GLY A 221 5.97 -11.98 8.61
CA GLY A 221 6.34 -13.37 8.40
C GLY A 221 5.17 -14.34 8.48
N ASN A 222 5.19 -15.36 7.60
CA ASN A 222 4.11 -16.34 7.53
C ASN A 222 4.40 -17.61 8.36
N LYS A 223 5.64 -18.09 8.42
CA LYS A 223 5.98 -19.31 9.18
C LYS A 223 6.59 -19.01 10.54
N ASN A 224 7.46 -18.01 10.59
CA ASN A 224 8.08 -17.51 11.81
C ASN A 224 7.65 -16.05 11.93
N LEU A 225 6.85 -15.74 12.95
CA LEU A 225 6.45 -14.38 13.21
C LEU A 225 7.66 -13.58 13.67
N LYS A 226 7.84 -12.39 13.12
CA LYS A 226 8.72 -11.36 13.69
C LYS A 226 7.89 -10.15 14.07
N MET A 227 8.17 -9.63 15.25
CA MET A 227 7.43 -8.52 15.84
C MET A 227 8.38 -7.36 16.13
N TYR A 228 8.02 -6.18 15.65
CA TYR A 228 8.78 -4.96 15.86
C TYR A 228 7.93 -3.98 16.69
N PRO A 229 8.11 -3.95 18.02
CA PRO A 229 7.48 -2.96 18.87
C PRO A 229 8.15 -1.60 18.63
N ILE A 230 7.51 -0.76 17.83
CA ILE A 230 8.01 0.54 17.35
C ILE A 230 7.33 1.66 18.14
N SER A 231 8.13 2.46 18.83
CA SER A 231 7.70 3.74 19.41
C SER A 231 8.24 4.90 18.58
N SER A 232 7.43 5.94 18.40
CA SER A 232 7.79 7.14 17.65
C SER A 232 7.14 8.38 18.24
N ARG A 233 7.78 9.54 18.07
CA ARG A 233 7.14 10.85 18.34
C ARG A 233 6.03 11.18 17.34
N ARG A 234 6.09 10.57 16.15
CA ARG A 234 5.13 10.72 15.05
C ARG A 234 4.41 9.39 14.81
N LEU A 235 3.98 8.72 15.90
CA LEU A 235 3.39 7.39 15.84
C LEU A 235 2.14 7.33 14.96
N SER A 236 1.27 8.35 15.01
CA SER A 236 0.04 8.39 14.22
C SER A 236 0.30 8.33 12.72
N GLU A 237 1.33 9.03 12.24
CA GLU A 237 1.73 9.02 10.84
C GLU A 237 2.29 7.66 10.41
N LEU A 238 3.09 7.03 11.29
CA LEU A 238 3.57 5.66 11.06
C LEU A 238 2.41 4.67 10.95
N VAL A 239 1.43 4.77 11.86
CA VAL A 239 0.23 3.93 11.85
C VAL A 239 -0.57 4.14 10.56
N GLU A 240 -0.79 5.39 10.14
CA GLU A 240 -1.50 5.71 8.90
C GLU A 240 -0.78 5.12 7.68
N ILE A 241 0.55 5.26 7.60
CA ILE A 241 1.33 4.67 6.50
C ILE A 241 1.20 3.15 6.51
N PHE A 242 1.40 2.49 7.64
CA PHE A 242 1.25 1.03 7.74
C PHE A 242 -0.16 0.55 7.38
N GLN A 243 -1.19 1.28 7.79
CA GLN A 243 -2.59 0.99 7.44
C GLN A 243 -2.92 1.27 5.98
N ASN A 244 -2.12 2.07 5.27
CA ASN A 244 -2.26 2.34 3.84
C ASN A 244 -1.40 1.41 2.98
N LEU A 245 -0.37 0.80 3.56
CA LEU A 245 0.44 -0.27 2.94
C LEU A 245 -0.30 -1.61 2.79
N ARG A 246 -1.65 -1.58 2.81
CA ARG A 246 -2.58 -2.71 2.97
C ARG A 246 -2.16 -3.96 2.20
N PRO A 247 -1.72 -5.03 2.90
CA PRO A 247 -1.51 -6.34 2.31
C PRO A 247 -2.80 -6.97 1.74
N GLU A 248 -3.98 -6.45 2.11
CA GLU A 248 -5.29 -6.88 1.60
C GLU A 248 -5.36 -6.82 0.05
N TYR A 249 -4.64 -5.89 -0.58
CA TYR A 249 -4.57 -5.77 -2.04
C TYR A 249 -3.61 -6.78 -2.71
N LEU A 250 -2.81 -7.51 -1.93
CA LEU A 250 -1.82 -8.49 -2.41
C LEU A 250 -2.34 -9.95 -2.38
N LYS A 251 -3.61 -10.18 -2.02
CA LYS A 251 -4.18 -11.53 -1.73
C LYS A 251 -3.29 -12.38 -0.79
N GLY A 252 -2.56 -11.71 0.10
CA GLY A 252 -1.69 -12.31 1.10
C GLY A 252 -2.45 -12.77 2.35
N GLU A 253 -1.72 -13.37 3.28
CA GLU A 253 -2.22 -13.46 4.66
C GLU A 253 -2.15 -12.06 5.28
N HIS A 254 -3.21 -11.61 5.93
CA HIS A 254 -3.27 -10.29 6.56
C HIS A 254 -4.03 -10.34 7.89
N LEU A 255 -3.69 -9.41 8.77
CA LEU A 255 -4.26 -9.24 10.10
C LEU A 255 -5.66 -8.63 10.00
N ASP A 256 -6.66 -9.36 10.50
CA ASP A 256 -8.03 -8.86 10.63
C ASP A 256 -8.27 -8.26 12.02
N LEU A 257 -7.73 -8.92 13.06
CA LEU A 257 -7.92 -8.51 14.44
C LEU A 257 -6.72 -8.93 15.31
N SER A 258 -6.43 -8.16 16.34
CA SER A 258 -5.41 -8.53 17.33
C SER A 258 -5.82 -8.09 18.73
N SER A 259 -5.36 -8.82 19.74
CA SER A 259 -5.67 -8.58 21.14
C SER A 259 -4.47 -8.87 22.01
N ARG A 260 -4.19 -7.98 22.95
CA ARG A 260 -3.00 -8.01 23.80
C ARG A 260 -3.39 -8.22 25.25
N ASN A 261 -2.89 -9.30 25.87
CA ASN A 261 -3.01 -9.53 27.30
C ASN A 261 -1.64 -9.85 27.90
N GLY A 262 -1.09 -8.91 28.67
CA GLY A 262 0.23 -9.05 29.31
C GLY A 262 1.34 -9.25 28.27
N THR A 263 1.98 -10.42 28.30
CA THR A 263 3.04 -10.80 27.35
C THR A 263 2.53 -11.53 26.10
N GLN A 264 1.24 -11.90 26.07
CA GLN A 264 0.61 -12.67 24.99
C GLN A 264 -0.14 -11.79 23.99
N LEU A 265 0.06 -12.06 22.70
CA LEU A 265 -0.61 -11.42 21.57
C LEU A 265 -1.41 -12.50 20.84
N THR A 266 -2.72 -12.33 20.81
CA THR A 266 -3.63 -13.14 20.01
C THR A 266 -3.87 -12.40 18.69
N ILE A 267 -3.66 -13.09 17.58
CA ILE A 267 -3.67 -12.57 16.22
C ILE A 267 -4.71 -13.38 15.43
N LEU A 268 -5.68 -12.70 14.82
CA LEU A 268 -6.58 -13.25 13.83
C LEU A 268 -6.14 -12.73 12.46
N THR A 269 -5.78 -13.65 11.57
CA THR A 269 -5.56 -13.35 10.16
C THR A 269 -6.68 -13.94 9.32
N ASN A 270 -6.78 -13.56 8.05
CA ASN A 270 -7.74 -14.14 7.12
C ASN A 270 -7.56 -15.67 6.88
N LYS A 271 -6.50 -16.29 7.43
CA LYS A 271 -6.20 -17.72 7.27
C LYS A 271 -6.21 -18.53 8.56
N ARG A 272 -5.88 -17.91 9.70
CA ARG A 272 -5.64 -18.61 10.96
C ARG A 272 -5.67 -17.69 12.16
N ILE A 273 -5.80 -18.31 13.33
CA ILE A 273 -5.61 -17.68 14.63
C ILE A 273 -4.24 -18.08 15.16
N ILE A 274 -3.46 -17.12 15.63
CA ILE A 274 -2.13 -17.34 16.21
C ILE A 274 -2.12 -16.76 17.62
N VAL A 275 -1.61 -17.52 18.57
CA VAL A 275 -1.27 -17.01 19.91
C VAL A 275 0.24 -17.07 20.03
N SER A 276 0.86 -15.93 20.24
CA SER A 276 2.30 -15.83 20.43
C SER A 276 2.64 -14.91 21.60
N ASP A 277 3.89 -14.91 22.01
CA ASP A 277 4.42 -13.79 22.79
C ASP A 277 4.90 -12.66 21.86
N ILE A 278 5.44 -11.58 22.45
CA ILE A 278 6.04 -10.46 21.70
C ILE A 278 7.40 -10.76 21.08
N SER A 279 8.05 -11.87 21.44
CA SER A 279 9.27 -12.30 20.76
C SER A 279 8.96 -12.93 19.39
N GLY A 280 7.69 -13.27 19.16
CA GLY A 280 7.22 -13.96 17.96
C GLY A 280 7.13 -15.47 18.12
N GLU A 281 7.40 -16.01 19.32
CA GLU A 281 7.28 -17.44 19.57
C GLU A 281 5.81 -17.86 19.55
N ILE A 282 5.46 -18.71 18.58
CA ILE A 282 4.09 -19.22 18.41
C ILE A 282 3.82 -20.30 19.45
N GLN A 283 2.92 -19.99 20.38
CA GLN A 283 2.45 -20.93 21.40
C GLN A 283 1.27 -21.78 20.90
N LYS A 284 0.48 -21.23 19.97
CA LYS A 284 -0.69 -21.89 19.41
C LYS A 284 -0.99 -21.37 18.01
N GLU A 285 -1.39 -22.26 17.13
CA GLU A 285 -1.83 -21.95 15.77
C GLU A 285 -3.10 -22.75 15.44
N ILE A 286 -4.16 -22.07 15.00
CA ILE A 286 -5.44 -22.68 14.64
C ILE A 286 -5.79 -22.26 13.21
N ILE A 287 -5.72 -23.19 12.27
CA ILE A 287 -6.03 -22.93 10.86
C ILE A 287 -7.53 -22.83 10.66
N HIS A 288 -8.02 -21.77 10.02
CA HIS A 288 -9.46 -21.53 9.84
C HIS A 288 -10.22 -22.69 9.22
N LYS A 289 -9.63 -23.31 8.18
CA LYS A 289 -10.22 -24.48 7.49
C LYS A 289 -10.44 -25.70 8.39
N LYS A 290 -9.83 -25.73 9.57
CA LYS A 290 -9.97 -26.81 10.54
C LYS A 290 -10.92 -26.46 11.68
N ILE A 291 -11.38 -25.22 11.77
CA ILE A 291 -12.30 -24.78 12.82
C ILE A 291 -13.66 -25.44 12.58
N VAL A 292 -14.19 -26.09 13.60
CA VAL A 292 -15.49 -26.78 13.60
C VAL A 292 -16.51 -26.14 14.54
N GLY A 293 -16.08 -25.19 15.39
CA GLY A 293 -17.00 -24.47 16.27
C GLY A 293 -16.33 -23.30 16.98
N VAL A 294 -17.12 -22.25 17.25
CA VAL A 294 -16.71 -21.08 18.03
C VAL A 294 -17.80 -20.79 19.05
N GLU A 295 -17.43 -20.77 20.33
CA GLU A 295 -18.36 -20.64 21.45
C GLU A 295 -17.87 -19.55 22.41
N LEU A 296 -18.80 -18.86 23.08
CA LEU A 296 -18.49 -18.10 24.28
C LEU A 296 -18.82 -18.95 25.49
N LYS A 297 -17.84 -19.13 26.37
CA LYS A 297 -18.05 -19.76 27.68
C LYS A 297 -17.95 -18.69 28.77
N GLY A 298 -19.07 -18.39 29.37
CA GLY A 298 -19.18 -17.50 30.52
C GLY A 298 -20.25 -17.98 31.49
N GLY A 299 -20.24 -17.42 32.69
CA GLY A 299 -21.27 -17.65 33.71
C GLY A 299 -21.56 -16.34 34.43
N PHE A 300 -22.60 -16.31 35.26
CA PHE A 300 -23.17 -15.10 35.89
C PHE A 300 -22.17 -14.18 36.64
N LEU A 301 -20.94 -14.64 36.90
CA LEU A 301 -19.87 -13.94 37.62
C LEU A 301 -18.49 -14.02 36.92
N LYS A 302 -18.36 -14.61 35.73
CA LYS A 302 -17.07 -14.76 35.02
C LYS A 302 -17.12 -14.02 33.68
N ARG A 303 -16.01 -13.38 33.30
CA ARG A 303 -15.83 -12.84 31.95
C ARG A 303 -16.03 -13.96 30.93
N ASP A 304 -16.73 -13.63 29.85
CA ASP A 304 -16.88 -14.54 28.72
C ASP A 304 -15.50 -14.91 28.19
N GLN A 305 -15.26 -16.19 27.97
CA GLN A 305 -14.04 -16.72 27.41
C GLN A 305 -14.34 -17.27 26.02
N LEU A 306 -13.52 -16.86 25.04
CA LEU A 306 -13.64 -17.35 23.68
C LEU A 306 -13.07 -18.76 23.58
N VAL A 307 -13.86 -19.68 23.02
CA VAL A 307 -13.47 -21.07 22.80
C VAL A 307 -13.58 -21.40 21.33
N VAL A 308 -12.46 -21.78 20.71
CA VAL A 308 -12.41 -22.22 19.33
C VAL A 308 -12.12 -23.72 19.30
N SER A 309 -12.95 -24.48 18.60
CA SER A 309 -12.78 -25.93 18.43
C SER A 309 -12.27 -26.22 17.03
N ASP A 310 -11.21 -27.02 16.89
CA ASP A 310 -10.68 -27.43 15.59
C ASP A 310 -10.56 -28.96 15.45
N ASN A 311 -10.59 -29.45 14.21
CA ASN A 311 -10.48 -30.87 13.87
C ASN A 311 -9.18 -31.16 13.12
N SER A 312 -8.04 -30.92 13.77
CA SER A 312 -6.73 -31.24 13.20
C SER A 312 -6.40 -32.74 13.23
N ASN A 313 -6.82 -33.46 14.29
CA ASN A 313 -6.61 -34.90 14.51
C ASN A 313 -7.73 -35.51 15.37
N ALA A 314 -8.18 -34.74 16.37
CA ALA A 314 -9.39 -34.93 17.17
C ALA A 314 -9.93 -33.54 17.52
N VAL A 315 -11.20 -33.44 17.92
CA VAL A 315 -11.81 -32.15 18.31
C VAL A 315 -11.06 -31.59 19.53
N THR A 316 -10.27 -30.53 19.30
CA THR A 316 -9.48 -29.86 20.33
C THR A 316 -10.12 -28.51 20.65
N LYS A 317 -10.30 -28.20 21.94
CA LYS A 317 -10.85 -26.91 22.39
C LYS A 317 -9.73 -25.98 22.81
N HIS A 318 -9.64 -24.83 22.15
CA HIS A 318 -8.69 -23.78 22.42
C HIS A 318 -9.37 -22.63 23.14
N TYR A 319 -8.94 -22.37 24.37
CA TYR A 319 -9.37 -21.20 25.14
C TYR A 319 -8.47 -20.03 24.77
N LEU A 320 -9.07 -18.94 24.29
CA LEU A 320 -8.40 -17.72 23.85
C LEU A 320 -8.72 -16.59 24.83
N ASP A 321 -7.67 -15.91 25.27
CA ASP A 321 -7.77 -14.73 26.12
C ASP A 321 -7.70 -13.48 25.24
N VAL A 322 -8.83 -12.80 25.10
CA VAL A 322 -9.02 -11.66 24.22
C VAL A 322 -9.87 -10.59 24.91
N ASP A 323 -9.60 -9.34 24.58
CA ASP A 323 -10.26 -8.14 25.08
C ASP A 323 -11.77 -8.08 24.83
N ASN A 324 -12.22 -8.47 23.63
CA ASN A 324 -13.64 -8.48 23.27
C ASN A 324 -14.05 -9.85 22.66
N PRO A 325 -14.38 -10.84 23.49
CA PRO A 325 -14.72 -12.19 23.05
C PRO A 325 -15.87 -12.25 22.02
N ILE A 326 -16.87 -11.36 22.15
CA ILE A 326 -18.02 -11.30 21.23
C ILE A 326 -17.57 -10.87 19.83
N LEU A 327 -16.83 -9.77 19.73
CA LEU A 327 -16.29 -9.29 18.45
C LEU A 327 -15.40 -10.36 17.80
N TRP A 328 -14.55 -11.00 18.59
CA TRP A 328 -13.69 -12.07 18.10
C TRP A 328 -14.48 -13.25 17.56
N LYS A 329 -15.54 -13.70 18.26
CA LYS A 329 -16.42 -14.76 17.77
C LYS A 329 -17.04 -14.39 16.42
N ASP A 330 -17.61 -13.19 16.31
CA ASP A 330 -18.24 -12.74 15.06
C ASP A 330 -17.23 -12.67 13.90
N MET A 331 -16.03 -12.13 14.16
CA MET A 331 -14.96 -12.04 13.16
C MET A 331 -14.46 -13.42 12.71
N ILE A 332 -14.24 -14.36 13.65
CA ILE A 332 -13.82 -15.72 13.30
C ILE A 332 -14.90 -16.41 12.48
N GLU A 333 -16.17 -16.32 12.88
CA GLU A 333 -17.27 -16.91 12.13
C GLU A 333 -17.38 -16.33 10.72
N GLN A 334 -17.17 -15.03 10.53
CA GLN A 334 -17.13 -14.40 9.21
C GLN A 334 -15.95 -14.94 8.37
N CYS A 335 -14.77 -15.06 8.96
CA CYS A 335 -13.58 -15.59 8.27
C CYS A 335 -13.75 -17.06 7.89
N VAL A 336 -14.42 -17.87 8.71
CA VAL A 336 -14.65 -19.30 8.43
C VAL A 336 -15.74 -19.50 7.36
N ARG A 337 -16.80 -18.68 7.34
CA ARG A 337 -17.89 -18.77 6.34
C ARG A 337 -17.48 -18.36 4.93
N THR A 338 -16.41 -17.58 4.80
CA THR A 338 -15.92 -17.05 3.52
C THR A 338 -14.86 -17.92 2.84
N LEU A 339 -14.46 -19.03 3.48
CA LEU A 339 -13.53 -20.05 2.96
C LEU A 339 -14.28 -21.20 2.28
#